data_AF-A0A9P6H5C3-F1
#
_entry.id   AF-A0A9P6H5C3-F1
#
_cell.length_a   1.000
_cell.length_b   1.000
_cell.length_c   1.000
_cell.angle_alpha   90.00
_cell.angle_beta   90.00
_cell.angle_gamma   90.00
#
_symmetry.space_group_name_H-M   'P 1'
#
loop_
_entity.id
_entity.type
_entity.pdbx_description
1 polymer ?
#
loop_
_entity_poly.entity_id
_entity_poly.type
_entity_poly.pdbx_seq_one_letter_code
_entity_poly.pdbx_strand_id
1 'polypeptide(L)'
;MQSLRPYGTDEACLRRWDESDGKWAWSDVDRGTWKIASDRYQLFYRQWLAQPPNPKFSKTAPYELSIGADKHGTPLLPFHAADSSQGKILVTESYEYTFIRILYLRERDLGRARGVVLTGQPGTGKTTFLKYMLVRLLSARQVVLLYEKSGIYLFYLGQVYFSAARNFGHLPEHRTKGFCPVWALIDADLEAQEPPIRAHSNIWPIQASPPDPIRWKVWVRQNHASILGMPKWNMEELVKGLRLCPEYNNFRHRLAESLSLVDGSPPIATGDENIDATLQLLRKERGEEEEEEDCGESSDGARSLATDQGVNTVGETDQSEAAADQVDAAFEILVQNATGEFGFAPRDVYRGVFQLPATRMEHKAYVDDFTCEQFRAFINGFSTDHPFCNLPPHVIEVYPRPPPIGTTDDSWAVDFKSFRIGKEMVMKMSDTVDEKLLLEMYHHCRRTPGL
;
A
#
# COMPACT_ATOMS: atom_id res chain seq x y z
N MET A 1 1.57 -17.77 11.17
CA MET A 1 2.21 -18.11 9.88
C MET A 1 2.84 -19.49 10.00
N GLN A 2 2.41 -20.46 9.19
CA GLN A 2 3.15 -21.72 9.09
C GLN A 2 4.55 -21.40 8.55
N SER A 3 5.60 -21.90 9.21
CA SER A 3 6.97 -21.79 8.75
C SER A 3 7.07 -22.40 7.37
N LEU A 4 7.07 -21.54 6.35
CA LEU A 4 7.47 -21.92 5.01
C LEU A 4 8.89 -22.42 5.15
N ARG A 5 9.09 -23.73 5.01
CA ARG A 5 10.44 -24.29 4.92
C ARG A 5 11.20 -23.44 3.92
N PRO A 6 12.47 -23.08 4.21
CA PRO A 6 13.21 -22.16 3.38
C PRO A 6 13.24 -22.73 1.96
N TYR A 7 12.46 -22.12 1.08
CA TYR A 7 12.62 -22.28 -0.36
C TYR A 7 14.12 -22.05 -0.63
N GLY A 8 14.72 -22.86 -1.50
CA GLY A 8 16.16 -22.80 -1.76
C GLY A 8 16.64 -21.36 -1.92
N THR A 9 17.82 -21.04 -1.37
CA THR A 9 18.33 -19.66 -1.20
C THR A 9 17.99 -18.77 -2.40
N ASP A 10 17.26 -17.67 -2.17
CA ASP A 10 16.77 -16.70 -3.16
C ASP A 10 17.79 -16.33 -4.26
N GLU A 11 19.08 -16.40 -3.92
CA GLU A 11 20.19 -16.11 -4.82
C GLU A 11 20.30 -17.05 -6.03
N ALA A 12 19.93 -18.33 -5.89
CA ALA A 12 20.08 -19.30 -6.97
C ALA A 12 19.12 -19.02 -8.14
N CYS A 13 17.91 -18.54 -7.83
CA CYS A 13 16.90 -18.22 -8.84
C CYS A 13 17.24 -16.94 -9.61
N LEU A 14 17.83 -15.94 -8.93
CA LEU A 14 18.24 -14.67 -9.55
C LEU A 14 19.54 -14.79 -10.34
N ARG A 15 20.55 -15.51 -9.83
CA ARG A 15 21.88 -15.61 -10.48
C ARG A 15 21.89 -16.38 -11.80
N ARG A 16 20.86 -17.17 -12.10
CA ARG A 16 20.81 -17.97 -13.34
C ARG A 16 20.77 -17.10 -14.61
N TRP A 17 20.46 -15.80 -14.49
CA TRP A 17 20.08 -14.94 -15.61
C TRP A 17 20.76 -13.56 -15.58
N ASP A 18 22.02 -13.48 -15.13
CA ASP A 18 22.79 -12.23 -15.09
C ASP A 18 23.01 -11.68 -16.52
N GLU A 19 22.72 -10.38 -16.71
CA GLU A 19 22.94 -9.64 -17.96
C GLU A 19 24.40 -9.68 -18.45
N SER A 20 25.37 -9.79 -17.55
CA SER A 20 26.80 -9.66 -17.86
C SER A 20 27.39 -10.83 -18.66
N ASP A 21 26.63 -11.91 -18.88
CA ASP A 21 27.09 -13.10 -19.59
C ASP A 21 27.15 -12.94 -21.13
N GLY A 22 26.80 -11.76 -21.68
CA GLY A 22 26.77 -11.54 -23.14
C GLY A 22 25.72 -12.38 -23.87
N LYS A 23 24.77 -12.94 -23.12
CA LYS A 23 23.70 -13.82 -23.62
C LYS A 23 22.52 -13.06 -24.18
N TRP A 24 22.38 -11.77 -23.89
CA TRP A 24 21.31 -10.95 -24.47
C TRP A 24 21.74 -10.37 -25.81
N ALA A 25 20.84 -10.42 -26.79
CA ALA A 25 20.98 -9.81 -28.10
C ALA A 25 19.90 -8.76 -28.27
N TRP A 26 20.24 -7.64 -28.89
CA TRP A 26 19.26 -6.65 -29.30
C TRP A 26 19.64 -6.14 -30.67
N SER A 27 18.74 -6.29 -31.65
CA SER A 27 19.03 -5.87 -33.01
C SER A 27 19.11 -4.33 -33.08
N ASP A 28 19.96 -3.81 -33.98
CA ASP A 28 20.09 -2.36 -34.14
C ASP A 28 18.78 -1.70 -34.61
N VAL A 29 18.00 -2.42 -35.40
CA VAL A 29 16.68 -1.98 -35.89
C VAL A 29 15.72 -1.84 -34.72
N ASP A 30 15.62 -2.88 -33.87
CA ASP A 30 14.74 -2.88 -32.71
C ASP A 30 15.16 -1.80 -31.72
N ARG A 31 16.46 -1.73 -31.40
CA ARG A 31 17.03 -0.72 -30.51
C ARG A 31 16.80 0.71 -31.03
N GLY A 32 16.86 0.93 -32.34
CA GLY A 32 16.60 2.23 -32.96
C GLY A 32 15.19 2.78 -32.76
N THR A 33 14.23 1.93 -32.34
CA THR A 33 12.87 2.36 -31.97
C THR A 33 12.80 3.00 -30.59
N TRP A 34 13.86 2.86 -29.78
CA TRP A 34 13.94 3.37 -28.42
C TRP A 34 14.82 4.62 -28.32
N LYS A 35 14.48 5.50 -27.40
CA LYS A 35 15.28 6.69 -27.07
C LYS A 35 16.07 6.44 -25.79
N ILE A 36 17.18 7.14 -25.60
CA ILE A 36 17.85 7.15 -24.29
C ILE A 36 16.92 7.87 -23.30
N ALA A 37 16.65 7.23 -22.16
CA ALA A 37 15.85 7.84 -21.08
C ALA A 37 16.62 8.99 -20.42
N SER A 38 15.91 9.85 -19.69
CA SER A 38 16.52 11.02 -19.03
C SER A 38 17.63 10.64 -18.04
N ASP A 39 18.54 11.59 -17.79
CA ASP A 39 19.69 11.42 -16.87
C ASP A 39 19.29 10.91 -15.48
N ARG A 40 18.06 11.26 -15.05
CA ARG A 40 17.49 10.83 -13.78
C ARG A 40 17.35 9.30 -13.69
N TYR A 41 16.82 8.66 -14.74
CA TYR A 41 16.73 7.19 -14.81
C TYR A 41 18.11 6.54 -15.02
N GLN A 42 19.00 7.18 -15.78
CA GLN A 42 20.38 6.69 -15.93
C GLN A 42 21.12 6.69 -14.59
N LEU A 43 20.94 7.73 -13.78
CA LEU A 43 21.54 7.83 -12.46
C LEU A 43 20.95 6.78 -11.51
N PHE A 44 19.62 6.62 -11.51
CA PHE A 44 18.94 5.57 -10.75
C PHE A 44 19.48 4.17 -11.07
N TYR A 45 19.58 3.82 -12.36
CA TYR A 45 20.06 2.51 -12.77
C TYR A 45 21.52 2.27 -12.36
N ARG A 46 22.40 3.24 -12.58
CA ARG A 46 23.81 3.16 -12.15
C ARG A 46 23.95 2.98 -10.64
N GLN A 47 23.13 3.67 -9.85
CA GLN A 47 23.14 3.53 -8.39
C GLN A 47 22.88 2.07 -7.97
N TRP A 48 21.89 1.41 -8.58
CA TRP A 48 21.50 0.05 -8.22
C TRP A 48 22.38 -1.03 -8.85
N LEU A 49 22.96 -0.79 -10.03
CA LEU A 49 23.97 -1.68 -10.62
C LEU A 49 25.27 -1.73 -9.81
N ALA A 50 25.61 -0.63 -9.13
CA ALA A 50 26.79 -0.55 -8.27
C ALA A 50 26.61 -1.28 -6.92
N GLN A 51 25.37 -1.59 -6.53
CA GLN A 51 25.11 -2.35 -5.32
C GLN A 51 25.53 -3.81 -5.49
N PRO A 52 25.98 -4.48 -4.42
CA PRO A 52 26.22 -5.92 -4.48
C PRO A 52 24.92 -6.65 -4.84
N PRO A 53 24.98 -7.75 -5.61
CA PRO A 53 23.82 -8.58 -5.88
C PRO A 53 23.16 -9.03 -4.58
N ASN A 54 21.85 -8.80 -4.46
CA ASN A 54 21.09 -9.07 -3.25
C ASN A 54 21.70 -8.38 -2.02
N PRO A 55 21.67 -7.02 -1.96
CA PRO A 55 22.16 -6.33 -0.79
C PRO A 55 21.43 -6.92 0.41
N LYS A 56 22.16 -7.47 1.39
CA LYS A 56 21.54 -8.05 2.58
C LYS A 56 20.73 -6.95 3.23
N PHE A 57 19.42 -6.99 3.03
CA PHE A 57 18.46 -6.24 3.81
C PHE A 57 18.48 -6.91 5.18
N SER A 58 19.52 -6.62 5.95
CA SER A 58 19.82 -7.24 7.25
C SER A 58 18.80 -6.88 8.34
N LYS A 59 17.73 -6.20 7.96
CA LYS A 59 16.68 -5.70 8.83
C LYS A 59 15.47 -6.60 8.68
N THR A 60 14.92 -7.02 9.80
CA THR A 60 13.59 -7.60 9.85
C THR A 60 12.58 -6.53 9.41
N ALA A 61 11.71 -6.88 8.47
CA ALA A 61 10.61 -6.01 8.10
C ALA A 61 9.69 -5.72 9.32
N PRO A 62 9.05 -4.53 9.38
CA PRO A 62 9.13 -3.47 8.39
C PRO A 62 10.37 -2.56 8.53
N TYR A 63 10.97 -2.18 7.41
CA TYR A 63 12.17 -1.32 7.35
C TYR A 63 12.12 -0.28 6.23
N GLU A 64 12.86 0.83 6.39
CA GLU A 64 13.00 1.86 5.36
C GLU A 64 14.03 1.47 4.30
N LEU A 65 13.67 1.60 3.03
CA LEU A 65 14.56 1.45 1.88
C LEU A 65 14.67 2.78 1.12
N SER A 66 15.89 3.31 1.04
CA SER A 66 16.18 4.46 0.18
C SER A 66 16.26 4.02 -1.28
N ILE A 67 15.30 4.43 -2.11
CA ILE A 67 15.26 4.13 -3.55
C ILE A 67 16.26 5.00 -4.34
N GLY A 68 16.68 6.12 -3.75
CA GLY A 68 17.65 7.03 -4.31
C GLY A 68 17.05 8.42 -4.52
N ALA A 69 17.84 9.43 -4.16
CA ALA A 69 17.54 10.83 -4.40
C ALA A 69 18.78 11.50 -5.02
N ASP A 70 18.57 12.58 -5.75
CA ASP A 70 19.64 13.43 -6.22
C ASP A 70 20.26 14.22 -5.05
N LYS A 71 21.28 15.02 -5.37
CA LYS A 71 21.98 15.88 -4.41
C LYS A 71 21.09 16.92 -3.71
N HIS A 72 19.87 17.16 -4.21
CA HIS A 72 18.89 18.08 -3.64
C HIS A 72 17.80 17.36 -2.84
N GLY A 73 17.88 16.04 -2.70
CA GLY A 73 16.84 15.24 -2.06
C GLY A 73 15.64 14.98 -2.98
N THR A 74 15.72 15.34 -4.26
CA THR A 74 14.68 15.00 -5.24
C THR A 74 14.78 13.51 -5.53
N PRO A 75 13.70 12.72 -5.39
CA PRO A 75 13.74 11.29 -5.69
C PRO A 75 14.30 11.01 -7.10
N LEU A 76 14.99 9.89 -7.35
CA LEU A 76 15.49 9.58 -8.70
C LEU A 76 14.44 8.91 -9.60
N LEU A 77 13.48 8.19 -9.04
CA LEU A 77 12.29 7.78 -9.79
C LEU A 77 11.18 8.80 -9.56
N PRO A 78 10.47 9.26 -10.62
CA PRO A 78 9.30 10.11 -10.46
C PRO A 78 8.19 9.29 -9.80
N PHE A 79 8.10 9.37 -8.49
CA PHE A 79 6.98 8.82 -7.75
C PHE A 79 5.72 9.66 -8.00
N HIS A 80 4.53 9.08 -7.76
CA HIS A 80 3.38 9.92 -7.46
C HIS A 80 3.80 10.86 -6.34
N ALA A 81 3.60 12.17 -6.51
CA ALA A 81 4.11 13.20 -5.61
C ALA A 81 3.70 12.98 -4.13
N ALA A 82 2.66 12.18 -3.89
CA ALA A 82 2.14 11.82 -2.58
C ALA A 82 2.83 10.61 -1.90
N ASP A 83 3.63 9.80 -2.61
CA ASP A 83 3.96 8.44 -2.13
C ASP A 83 5.22 8.32 -1.27
N SER A 84 6.11 9.32 -1.24
CA SER A 84 7.33 9.21 -0.43
C SER A 84 7.99 10.56 -0.19
N SER A 85 8.20 10.90 1.08
CA SER A 85 9.18 11.90 1.45
C SER A 85 10.59 11.35 1.14
N GLN A 86 11.41 12.19 0.49
CA GLN A 86 12.87 11.99 0.38
C GLN A 86 13.34 10.72 -0.35
N GLY A 87 12.50 10.12 -1.20
CA GLY A 87 12.87 8.95 -1.99
C GLY A 87 13.11 7.68 -1.17
N LYS A 88 12.41 7.54 -0.04
CA LYS A 88 12.36 6.34 0.78
C LYS A 88 11.03 5.61 0.63
N ILE A 89 11.03 4.30 0.80
CA ILE A 89 9.80 3.50 0.94
C ILE A 89 9.88 2.66 2.20
N LEU A 90 8.71 2.30 2.75
CA LEU A 90 8.63 1.25 3.75
C LEU A 90 8.54 -0.10 3.04
N VAL A 91 9.46 -1.01 3.35
CA VAL A 91 9.39 -2.41 2.96
C VAL A 91 8.72 -3.16 4.11
N THR A 92 7.57 -3.75 3.81
CA THR A 92 6.77 -4.57 4.73
C THR A 92 7.16 -6.04 4.64
N GLU A 93 6.72 -6.84 5.61
CA GLU A 93 6.92 -8.30 5.56
C GLU A 93 6.23 -8.89 4.32
N SER A 94 5.07 -8.34 3.97
CA SER A 94 4.31 -8.75 2.79
C SER A 94 5.05 -8.51 1.48
N TYR A 95 5.94 -7.51 1.41
CA TYR A 95 6.74 -7.26 0.20
C TYR A 95 7.80 -8.36 0.03
N GLU A 96 8.49 -8.75 1.10
CA GLU A 96 9.47 -9.83 1.03
C GLU A 96 8.81 -11.16 0.65
N TYR A 97 7.70 -11.48 1.32
CA TYR A 97 6.92 -12.69 1.02
C TYR A 97 6.43 -12.73 -0.43
N THR A 98 5.83 -11.64 -0.92
CA THR A 98 5.31 -11.56 -2.29
C THR A 98 6.44 -11.66 -3.31
N PHE A 99 7.58 -11.02 -3.06
CA PHE A 99 8.76 -11.10 -3.94
C PHE A 99 9.25 -12.55 -4.09
N ILE A 100 9.45 -13.27 -2.97
CA ILE A 100 9.89 -14.66 -2.98
C ILE A 100 8.89 -15.53 -3.74
N ARG A 101 7.60 -15.34 -3.51
CA ARG A 101 6.54 -16.10 -4.19
C ARG A 101 6.52 -15.87 -5.69
N ILE A 102 6.75 -14.63 -6.13
CA ILE A 102 6.88 -14.29 -7.54
C ILE A 102 8.11 -14.97 -8.18
N LEU A 103 9.27 -14.97 -7.50
CA LEU A 103 10.45 -15.68 -8.00
C LEU A 103 10.18 -17.17 -8.17
N TYR A 104 9.51 -17.78 -7.20
CA TYR A 104 9.11 -19.18 -7.25
C TYR A 104 8.15 -19.49 -8.41
N LEU A 105 7.14 -18.63 -8.62
CA LEU A 105 6.21 -18.75 -9.75
C LEU A 105 6.94 -18.68 -11.09
N ARG A 106 7.88 -17.75 -11.23
CA ARG A 106 8.69 -17.61 -12.44
C ARG A 106 9.57 -18.83 -12.68
N GLU A 107 10.22 -19.37 -11.65
CA GLU A 107 11.09 -20.55 -11.82
C GLU A 107 10.31 -21.78 -12.32
N ARG A 108 9.05 -21.91 -11.91
CA ARG A 108 8.17 -23.00 -12.35
C ARG A 108 7.47 -22.71 -13.68
N ASP A 109 7.67 -21.55 -14.28
CA ASP A 109 7.15 -21.25 -15.60
C ASP A 109 7.95 -22.01 -16.67
N LEU A 110 7.33 -23.06 -17.21
CA LEU A 110 7.91 -23.93 -18.24
C LEU A 110 7.89 -23.29 -19.64
N GLY A 111 8.17 -21.99 -19.75
CA GLY A 111 8.20 -21.30 -21.03
C GLY A 111 6.84 -20.84 -21.55
N ARG A 112 5.82 -20.73 -20.69
CA ARG A 112 4.47 -20.32 -21.11
C ARG A 112 4.24 -18.82 -20.97
N ALA A 113 5.25 -18.06 -20.50
CA ALA A 113 5.15 -16.63 -20.22
C ALA A 113 4.02 -16.32 -19.20
N ARG A 114 3.91 -17.16 -18.17
CA ARG A 114 2.91 -16.97 -17.10
C ARG A 114 3.27 -15.73 -16.31
N GLY A 115 2.39 -14.74 -16.28
CA GLY A 115 2.59 -13.55 -15.47
C GLY A 115 2.02 -13.64 -14.06
N VAL A 116 2.03 -12.51 -13.38
CA VAL A 116 1.35 -12.31 -12.10
C VAL A 116 0.48 -11.05 -12.16
N VAL A 117 -0.79 -11.17 -11.80
CA VAL A 117 -1.60 -10.03 -11.34
C VAL A 117 -1.33 -9.85 -9.87
N LEU A 118 -0.84 -8.68 -9.48
CA LEU A 118 -0.80 -8.24 -8.11
C LEU A 118 -1.99 -7.32 -7.84
N THR A 119 -2.93 -7.78 -7.02
CA THR A 119 -4.15 -7.03 -6.71
C THR A 119 -4.38 -6.90 -5.20
N GLY A 120 -5.46 -6.26 -4.79
CA GLY A 120 -5.74 -5.92 -3.39
C GLY A 120 -6.22 -4.47 -3.26
N GLN A 121 -6.59 -4.07 -2.05
CA GLN A 121 -7.24 -2.78 -1.84
C GLN A 121 -6.44 -1.61 -2.41
N PRO A 122 -7.10 -0.61 -3.04
CA PRO A 122 -6.42 0.61 -3.45
C PRO A 122 -5.70 1.22 -2.24
N GLY A 123 -4.44 1.64 -2.39
CA GLY A 123 -3.66 2.26 -1.31
C GLY A 123 -2.87 1.31 -0.40
N THR A 124 -2.89 -0.01 -0.63
CA THR A 124 -2.10 -1.02 0.12
C THR A 124 -0.62 -1.10 -0.26
N GLY A 125 -0.16 -0.27 -1.21
CA GLY A 125 1.25 -0.23 -1.62
C GLY A 125 1.63 -1.11 -2.81
N LYS A 126 0.69 -1.57 -3.64
CA LYS A 126 0.99 -2.33 -4.88
C LYS A 126 2.02 -1.65 -5.79
N THR A 127 1.79 -0.37 -6.12
CA THR A 127 2.74 0.46 -6.90
C THR A 127 4.10 0.58 -6.20
N THR A 128 4.09 0.71 -4.86
CA THR A 128 5.32 0.75 -4.06
C THR A 128 6.07 -0.57 -4.07
N PHE A 129 5.36 -1.70 -4.06
CA PHE A 129 5.92 -3.02 -4.23
C PHE A 129 6.60 -3.20 -5.59
N LEU A 130 6.02 -2.69 -6.69
CA LEU A 130 6.69 -2.75 -8.01
C LEU A 130 8.03 -2.01 -7.98
N LYS A 131 8.13 -0.87 -7.28
CA LYS A 131 9.39 -0.12 -7.11
C LYS A 131 10.41 -0.91 -6.29
N TYR A 132 9.96 -1.53 -5.19
CA TYR A 132 10.78 -2.44 -4.41
C TYR A 132 11.32 -3.58 -5.28
N MET A 133 10.45 -4.20 -6.08
CA MET A 133 10.82 -5.27 -6.99
C MET A 133 11.80 -4.81 -8.07
N LEU A 134 11.60 -3.63 -8.66
CA LEU A 134 12.54 -3.03 -9.62
C LEU A 134 13.94 -2.93 -9.00
N VAL A 135 14.05 -2.35 -7.80
CA VAL A 135 15.32 -2.22 -7.07
C VAL A 135 15.98 -3.58 -6.85
N ARG A 136 15.22 -4.60 -6.42
CA ARG A 136 15.73 -5.97 -6.22
C ARG A 136 16.26 -6.57 -7.53
N LEU A 137 15.52 -6.42 -8.63
CA LEU A 137 15.88 -6.96 -9.94
C LEU A 137 17.10 -6.25 -10.55
N LEU A 138 17.17 -4.92 -10.46
CA LEU A 138 18.33 -4.17 -10.96
C LEU A 138 19.60 -4.48 -10.17
N SER A 139 19.50 -4.64 -8.84
CA SER A 139 20.62 -5.10 -8.00
C SER A 139 21.10 -6.49 -8.41
N ALA A 140 20.19 -7.34 -8.90
CA ALA A 140 20.49 -8.66 -9.46
C ALA A 140 20.82 -8.64 -10.96
N ARG A 141 21.07 -7.46 -11.54
CA ARG A 141 21.44 -7.25 -12.95
C ARG A 141 20.51 -7.96 -13.93
N GLN A 142 19.22 -7.88 -13.66
CA GLN A 142 18.17 -8.42 -14.51
C GLN A 142 17.71 -7.38 -15.53
N VAL A 143 17.33 -7.85 -16.72
CA VAL A 143 16.69 -6.99 -17.73
C VAL A 143 15.27 -6.72 -17.28
N VAL A 144 14.96 -5.45 -17.02
CA VAL A 144 13.65 -5.03 -16.51
C VAL A 144 13.03 -4.00 -17.42
N LEU A 145 11.76 -4.19 -17.71
CA LEU A 145 10.87 -3.22 -18.31
C LEU A 145 9.95 -2.68 -17.22
N LEU A 146 9.87 -1.36 -17.08
CA LEU A 146 8.92 -0.65 -16.24
C LEU A 146 7.90 0.07 -17.13
N TYR A 147 6.63 -0.26 -16.97
CA TYR A 147 5.51 0.39 -17.63
C TYR A 147 4.75 1.26 -16.62
N GLU A 148 4.74 2.57 -16.86
CA GLU A 148 4.09 3.57 -16.00
C GLU A 148 3.43 4.67 -16.86
N LYS A 149 2.80 5.67 -16.22
CA LYS A 149 2.01 6.72 -16.92
C LYS A 149 2.77 7.41 -18.05
N SER A 150 4.05 7.67 -17.82
CA SER A 150 4.91 8.42 -18.73
C SER A 150 5.39 7.61 -19.93
N GLY A 151 5.26 6.28 -19.89
CA GLY A 151 5.64 5.38 -20.97
C GLY A 151 6.38 4.13 -20.46
N ILE A 152 7.22 3.58 -21.33
CA ILE A 152 7.94 2.33 -21.09
C ILE A 152 9.42 2.62 -20.92
N TYR A 153 10.01 2.11 -19.84
CA TYR A 153 11.43 2.22 -19.53
C TYR A 153 12.06 0.84 -19.53
N LEU A 154 13.09 0.63 -20.35
CA LEU A 154 13.84 -0.62 -20.42
C LEU A 154 15.22 -0.41 -19.82
N PHE A 155 15.51 -1.11 -18.74
CA PHE A 155 16.81 -1.16 -18.06
C PHE A 155 17.61 -2.31 -18.67
N TYR A 156 18.67 -1.98 -19.41
CA TYR A 156 19.42 -2.96 -20.20
C TYR A 156 20.89 -2.57 -20.36
N LEU A 157 21.81 -3.45 -19.97
CA LEU A 157 23.26 -3.32 -20.19
C LEU A 157 23.83 -1.95 -19.78
N GLY A 158 23.43 -1.46 -18.61
CA GLY A 158 23.96 -0.21 -18.05
C GLY A 158 23.37 1.08 -18.63
N GLN A 159 22.39 0.97 -19.53
CA GLN A 159 21.62 2.12 -20.01
C GLN A 159 20.13 1.92 -19.78
N VAL A 160 19.41 3.03 -19.61
CA VAL A 160 17.95 3.04 -19.61
C VAL A 160 17.43 3.60 -20.92
N TYR A 161 16.53 2.85 -21.54
CA TYR A 161 15.87 3.23 -22.78
C TYR A 161 14.42 3.60 -22.49
N PHE A 162 13.85 4.47 -23.30
CA PHE A 162 12.50 4.98 -23.18
C PHE A 162 11.74 4.80 -24.49
N SER A 163 10.49 4.36 -24.39
CA SER A 163 9.55 4.32 -25.49
C SER A 163 8.21 4.92 -25.06
N ALA A 164 7.67 5.80 -25.90
CA ALA A 164 6.30 6.29 -25.75
C ALA A 164 5.27 5.32 -26.38
N ALA A 165 5.73 4.27 -27.07
CA ALA A 165 4.83 3.28 -27.64
C ALA A 165 4.17 2.46 -26.52
N ARG A 166 2.88 2.18 -26.68
CA ARG A 166 2.10 1.35 -25.74
C ARG A 166 2.15 -0.13 -26.08
N ASN A 167 3.29 -0.63 -26.55
CA ASN A 167 3.44 -2.05 -26.85
C ASN A 167 4.81 -2.57 -26.44
N PHE A 168 4.88 -3.86 -26.14
CA PHE A 168 6.12 -4.54 -25.72
C PHE A 168 6.88 -5.14 -26.92
N GLY A 169 6.92 -4.42 -28.04
CA GLY A 169 7.69 -4.82 -29.22
C GLY A 169 9.18 -4.50 -29.10
N HIS A 170 9.99 -5.07 -30.01
CA HIS A 170 11.38 -4.66 -30.21
C HIS A 170 12.27 -4.77 -28.95
N LEU A 171 12.03 -5.81 -28.15
CA LEU A 171 12.76 -6.07 -26.90
C LEU A 171 14.03 -6.91 -27.15
N PRO A 172 15.03 -6.82 -26.26
CA PRO A 172 16.17 -7.72 -26.30
C PRO A 172 15.73 -9.18 -26.07
N GLU A 173 16.43 -10.10 -26.73
CA GLU A 173 16.20 -11.53 -26.66
C GLU A 173 17.39 -12.25 -26.03
N HIS A 174 17.11 -13.27 -25.22
CA HIS A 174 18.14 -14.09 -24.61
C HIS A 174 18.53 -15.24 -25.56
N ARG A 175 19.82 -15.37 -25.89
CA ARG A 175 20.35 -16.28 -26.92
C ARG A 175 20.36 -17.75 -26.54
N THR A 176 20.18 -18.10 -25.26
CA THR A 176 20.26 -19.51 -24.84
C THR A 176 18.97 -20.27 -25.17
N LYS A 177 19.07 -21.60 -25.30
CA LYS A 177 17.90 -22.48 -25.49
C LYS A 177 16.88 -22.46 -24.34
N GLY A 178 17.20 -21.87 -23.19
CA GLY A 178 16.26 -21.70 -22.08
C GLY A 178 15.41 -20.43 -22.22
N PHE A 179 14.12 -20.55 -21.92
CA PHE A 179 13.19 -19.42 -21.85
C PHE A 179 13.60 -18.47 -20.72
N CYS A 180 14.08 -17.28 -21.07
CA CYS A 180 14.49 -16.23 -20.14
C CYS A 180 13.87 -14.89 -20.55
N PRO A 181 12.58 -14.69 -20.29
CA PRO A 181 11.88 -13.47 -20.67
C PRO A 181 12.33 -12.25 -19.86
N VAL A 182 12.18 -11.06 -20.44
CA VAL A 182 12.40 -9.77 -19.77
C VAL A 182 11.38 -9.61 -18.64
N TRP A 183 11.79 -9.16 -17.45
CA TRP A 183 10.82 -8.82 -16.39
C TRP A 183 10.01 -7.60 -16.83
N ALA A 184 8.69 -7.64 -16.77
CA ALA A 184 7.86 -6.47 -17.07
C ALA A 184 7.03 -6.07 -15.84
N LEU A 185 7.40 -4.97 -15.18
CA LEU A 185 6.70 -4.38 -14.05
C LEU A 185 5.70 -3.36 -14.57
N ILE A 186 4.42 -3.64 -14.43
CA ILE A 186 3.34 -2.90 -15.09
C ILE A 186 2.46 -2.26 -14.02
N ASP A 187 2.49 -0.94 -13.93
CA ASP A 187 1.53 -0.19 -13.13
C ASP A 187 0.32 0.19 -14.00
N ALA A 188 -0.75 -0.60 -13.89
CA ALA A 188 -1.96 -0.45 -14.70
C ALA A 188 -3.04 0.43 -14.06
N ASP A 189 -2.76 1.07 -12.91
CA ASP A 189 -3.77 1.89 -12.20
C ASP A 189 -4.10 3.19 -12.95
N LEU A 190 -3.40 3.51 -14.04
CA LEU A 190 -3.41 4.83 -14.66
C LEU A 190 -4.29 4.97 -15.90
N GLU A 191 -4.59 3.89 -16.60
CA GLU A 191 -5.40 3.92 -17.81
C GLU A 191 -6.31 2.69 -17.85
N ALA A 192 -7.59 2.86 -18.17
CA ALA A 192 -8.59 1.78 -18.24
C ALA A 192 -8.32 0.77 -19.38
N GLN A 193 -7.14 0.82 -19.99
CA GLN A 193 -6.75 -0.01 -21.12
C GLN A 193 -6.01 -1.25 -20.62
N GLU A 194 -6.37 -2.41 -21.14
CA GLU A 194 -5.63 -3.65 -20.89
C GLU A 194 -4.14 -3.45 -21.23
N PRO A 195 -3.21 -3.93 -20.39
CA PRO A 195 -1.81 -3.84 -20.71
C PRO A 195 -1.54 -4.58 -22.04
N PRO A 196 -0.60 -4.11 -22.86
CA PRO A 196 -0.36 -4.63 -24.21
C PRO A 196 0.40 -5.98 -24.19
N ILE A 197 0.02 -6.88 -23.29
CA ILE A 197 0.60 -8.21 -23.12
C ILE A 197 -0.05 -9.13 -24.15
N ARG A 198 0.73 -9.50 -25.17
CA ARG A 198 0.32 -10.51 -26.14
C ARG A 198 0.75 -11.89 -25.67
N ALA A 199 -0.06 -12.91 -25.96
CA ALA A 199 0.40 -14.29 -25.92
C ALA A 199 1.66 -14.38 -26.79
N HIS A 200 2.76 -14.92 -26.26
CA HIS A 200 4.09 -14.99 -26.90
C HIS A 200 4.98 -13.74 -26.85
N SER A 201 4.64 -12.73 -26.06
CA SER A 201 5.61 -11.67 -25.77
C SER A 201 6.81 -12.24 -24.98
N ASN A 202 8.03 -11.79 -25.29
CA ASN A 202 9.26 -12.20 -24.59
C ASN A 202 9.39 -11.51 -23.21
N ILE A 203 8.29 -11.46 -22.45
CA ILE A 203 8.22 -10.83 -21.14
C ILE A 203 7.61 -11.74 -20.10
N TRP A 204 7.95 -11.48 -18.84
CA TRP A 204 7.35 -12.07 -17.65
C TRP A 204 6.65 -10.93 -16.89
N PRO A 205 5.36 -10.72 -17.17
CA PRO A 205 4.64 -9.54 -16.69
C PRO A 205 4.17 -9.68 -15.26
N ILE A 206 4.27 -8.58 -14.52
CA ILE A 206 3.77 -8.38 -13.16
C ILE A 206 2.94 -7.11 -13.18
N GLN A 207 1.63 -7.27 -13.15
CA GLN A 207 0.69 -6.17 -13.24
C GLN A 207 0.16 -5.81 -11.85
N ALA A 208 0.45 -4.61 -11.36
CA ALA A 208 -0.31 -4.04 -10.27
C ALA A 208 -1.67 -3.57 -10.80
N SER A 209 -2.76 -3.99 -10.15
CA SER A 209 -4.12 -3.61 -10.54
C SER A 209 -5.02 -3.48 -9.32
N PRO A 210 -6.10 -2.67 -9.34
CA PRO A 210 -7.10 -2.67 -8.29
C PRO A 210 -7.81 -4.03 -8.24
N PRO A 211 -8.63 -4.30 -7.21
CA PRO A 211 -9.38 -5.55 -7.10
C PRO A 211 -10.60 -5.52 -8.02
N ASP A 212 -10.36 -5.29 -9.32
CA ASP A 212 -11.35 -5.24 -10.39
C ASP A 212 -10.99 -6.26 -11.48
N PRO A 213 -11.62 -7.44 -11.48
CA PRO A 213 -11.42 -8.50 -12.46
C PRO A 213 -11.64 -8.05 -13.89
N ILE A 214 -12.42 -6.98 -14.17
CA ILE A 214 -12.60 -6.48 -15.54
C ILE A 214 -11.23 -6.23 -16.18
N ARG A 215 -10.31 -5.68 -15.39
CA ARG A 215 -9.01 -5.18 -15.88
C ARG A 215 -8.01 -6.27 -16.21
N TRP A 216 -8.16 -7.47 -15.64
CA TRP A 216 -7.13 -8.51 -15.73
C TRP A 216 -7.67 -9.91 -16.01
N LYS A 217 -8.97 -10.17 -15.90
CA LYS A 217 -9.55 -11.52 -16.05
C LYS A 217 -9.29 -12.12 -17.43
N VAL A 218 -9.46 -11.32 -18.48
CA VAL A 218 -9.18 -11.74 -19.87
C VAL A 218 -7.71 -12.14 -20.00
N TRP A 219 -6.83 -11.27 -19.51
CA TRP A 219 -5.39 -11.49 -19.53
C TRP A 219 -4.96 -12.74 -18.73
N VAL A 220 -5.45 -12.89 -17.50
CA VAL A 220 -5.21 -14.05 -16.62
C VAL A 220 -5.61 -15.34 -17.31
N ARG A 221 -6.81 -15.38 -17.91
CA ARG A 221 -7.30 -16.56 -18.61
C ARG A 221 -6.44 -16.91 -19.83
N GLN A 222 -6.05 -15.91 -20.61
CA GLN A 222 -5.27 -16.11 -21.83
C GLN A 222 -3.84 -16.57 -21.55
N ASN A 223 -3.22 -16.09 -20.47
CA ASN A 223 -1.80 -16.31 -20.19
C ASN A 223 -1.56 -17.27 -19.02
N HIS A 224 -2.62 -17.81 -18.42
CA HIS A 224 -2.56 -18.58 -17.18
C HIS A 224 -1.75 -17.87 -16.09
N ALA A 225 -1.95 -16.54 -15.97
CA ALA A 225 -1.25 -15.74 -14.98
C ALA A 225 -1.78 -16.07 -13.58
N SER A 226 -0.90 -16.04 -12.58
CA SER A 226 -1.30 -16.20 -11.18
C SER A 226 -1.84 -14.89 -10.62
N ILE A 227 -2.80 -14.99 -9.71
CA ILE A 227 -3.34 -13.82 -9.00
C ILE A 227 -2.82 -13.86 -7.58
N LEU A 228 -2.07 -12.82 -7.22
CA LEU A 228 -1.54 -12.60 -5.88
C LEU A 228 -2.21 -11.39 -5.26
N GLY A 229 -2.57 -11.48 -3.99
CA GLY A 229 -3.06 -10.34 -3.24
C GLY A 229 -2.03 -9.71 -2.33
N MET A 230 -2.03 -8.39 -2.30
CA MET A 230 -1.36 -7.62 -1.27
C MET A 230 -2.24 -7.58 -0.01
N PRO A 231 -1.73 -8.07 1.14
CA PRO A 231 -2.46 -7.97 2.39
C PRO A 231 -2.52 -6.53 2.88
N LYS A 232 -3.39 -6.30 3.88
CA LYS A 232 -3.47 -5.03 4.60
C LYS A 232 -2.19 -4.79 5.39
N TRP A 233 -1.94 -3.53 5.72
CA TRP A 233 -0.84 -3.19 6.62
C TRP A 233 -1.27 -3.46 8.06
N ASN A 234 -0.33 -3.87 8.89
CA ASN A 234 -0.54 -3.95 10.34
C ASN A 234 -0.29 -2.57 11.00
N MET A 235 -0.57 -2.47 12.31
CA MET A 235 -0.44 -1.21 13.05
C MET A 235 0.99 -0.65 13.03
N GLU A 236 1.99 -1.51 13.24
CA GLU A 236 3.39 -1.10 13.23
C GLU A 236 3.81 -0.56 11.86
N GLU A 237 3.38 -1.22 10.78
CA GLU A 237 3.63 -0.78 9.41
C GLU A 237 2.98 0.58 9.13
N LEU A 238 1.73 0.79 9.57
CA LEU A 238 1.02 2.06 9.39
C LEU A 238 1.71 3.22 10.11
N VAL A 239 2.11 3.02 11.38
CA VAL A 239 2.82 4.05 12.15
C VAL A 239 4.17 4.40 11.51
N LYS A 240 4.94 3.39 11.10
CA LYS A 240 6.23 3.60 10.42
C LYS A 240 6.07 4.25 9.05
N GLY A 241 5.05 3.86 8.28
CA GLY A 241 4.80 4.42 6.97
C GLY A 241 4.28 5.86 7.01
N LEU A 242 3.50 6.21 8.03
CA LEU A 242 3.03 7.59 8.25
C LEU A 242 4.22 8.57 8.33
N ARG A 243 5.33 8.15 8.97
CA ARG A 243 6.56 8.94 9.09
C ARG A 243 7.22 9.24 7.74
N LEU A 244 6.90 8.47 6.71
CA LEU A 244 7.41 8.65 5.34
C LEU A 244 6.51 9.58 4.51
N CYS A 245 5.34 9.99 4.99
CA CYS A 245 4.48 10.92 4.27
C CYS A 245 5.11 12.33 4.22
N PRO A 246 5.05 13.03 3.06
CA PRO A 246 5.54 14.41 2.95
C PRO A 246 4.95 15.36 3.99
N GLU A 247 3.68 15.15 4.38
CA GLU A 247 2.92 15.98 5.31
C GLU A 247 3.33 15.75 6.78
N TYR A 248 3.99 14.63 7.09
CA TYR A 248 4.23 14.18 8.46
C TYR A 248 4.96 15.21 9.31
N ASN A 249 6.09 15.74 8.82
CA ASN A 249 6.91 16.66 9.63
C ASN A 249 6.19 17.97 9.94
N ASN A 250 5.45 18.51 8.98
CA ASN A 250 4.66 19.73 9.18
C ASN A 250 3.51 19.46 10.16
N PHE A 251 2.75 18.38 9.95
CA PHE A 251 1.66 18.02 10.84
C PHE A 251 2.14 17.73 12.27
N ARG A 252 3.24 16.98 12.42
CA ARG A 252 3.89 16.67 13.70
C ARG A 252 4.28 17.93 14.46
N HIS A 253 4.89 18.90 13.78
CA HIS A 253 5.31 20.15 14.40
C HIS A 253 4.10 20.93 14.94
N ARG A 254 3.06 21.11 14.12
CA ARG A 254 1.84 21.82 14.54
C ARG A 254 1.09 21.09 15.64
N LEU A 255 1.04 19.77 15.62
CA LEU A 255 0.44 18.97 16.69
C LEU A 255 1.22 19.13 18.00
N ALA A 256 2.55 19.16 17.95
CA ALA A 256 3.39 19.38 19.14
C ALA A 256 3.17 20.76 19.75
N GLU A 257 3.12 21.82 18.92
CA GLU A 257 2.80 23.17 19.37
C GLU A 257 1.42 23.20 20.04
N SER A 258 0.41 22.61 19.42
CA SER A 258 -0.95 22.62 19.95
C SER A 258 -1.10 21.79 21.23
N LEU A 259 -0.44 20.64 21.36
CA LEU A 259 -0.47 19.83 22.59
C LEU A 259 0.14 20.59 23.78
N SER A 260 1.20 21.37 23.56
CA SER A 260 1.81 22.18 24.62
C SER A 260 0.90 23.27 25.18
N LEU A 261 -0.12 23.69 24.41
CA LEU A 261 -1.10 24.70 24.83
C LEU A 261 -2.29 24.10 25.60
N VAL A 262 -2.51 22.79 25.54
CA VAL A 262 -3.67 22.13 26.16
C VAL A 262 -3.50 21.92 27.66
N ASP A 263 -2.27 21.90 28.17
CA ASP A 263 -2.01 21.75 29.60
C ASP A 263 -2.42 23.01 30.39
N GLY A 264 -3.69 23.07 30.80
CA GLY A 264 -4.21 24.01 31.79
C GLY A 264 -5.00 25.21 31.26
N SER A 265 -5.36 25.25 29.97
CA SER A 265 -6.19 26.32 29.40
C SER A 265 -7.42 25.79 28.66
N PRO A 266 -8.53 26.57 28.63
CA PRO A 266 -9.72 26.21 27.86
C PRO A 266 -9.37 26.04 26.36
N PRO A 267 -10.18 25.30 25.59
CA PRO A 267 -9.91 25.03 24.18
C PRO A 267 -9.79 26.34 23.38
N ILE A 268 -8.58 26.66 22.94
CA ILE A 268 -8.37 27.74 21.97
C ILE A 268 -8.38 27.09 20.59
N ALA A 269 -9.27 27.54 19.71
CA ALA A 269 -9.28 27.11 18.32
C ALA A 269 -7.94 27.51 17.67
N THR A 270 -7.23 26.54 17.10
CA THR A 270 -5.92 26.76 16.48
C THR A 270 -6.03 27.45 15.11
N GLY A 271 -7.24 27.49 14.55
CA GLY A 271 -7.49 27.95 13.18
C GLY A 271 -7.18 26.89 12.12
N ASP A 272 -6.67 25.72 12.52
CA ASP A 272 -6.59 24.53 11.68
C ASP A 272 -7.62 23.49 12.13
N GLU A 273 -8.68 23.36 11.32
CA GLU A 273 -9.77 22.41 11.55
C GLU A 273 -9.27 20.96 11.76
N ASN A 274 -8.18 20.56 11.10
CA ASN A 274 -7.64 19.21 11.25
C ASN A 274 -6.96 19.02 12.61
N ILE A 275 -6.21 20.03 13.08
CA ILE A 275 -5.56 19.98 14.39
C ILE A 275 -6.62 20.08 15.49
N ASP A 276 -7.62 20.94 15.34
CA ASP A 276 -8.72 21.08 16.30
C ASP A 276 -9.50 19.76 16.43
N ALA A 277 -9.86 19.13 15.31
CA ALA A 277 -10.52 17.82 15.31
C ALA A 277 -9.64 16.71 15.92
N THR A 278 -8.33 16.77 15.68
CA THR A 278 -7.34 15.84 16.25
C THR A 278 -7.26 15.98 17.77
N LEU A 279 -7.20 17.21 18.29
CA LEU A 279 -7.16 17.45 19.72
C LEU A 279 -8.45 17.00 20.42
N GLN A 280 -9.61 17.29 19.83
CA GLN A 280 -10.90 16.80 20.35
C GLN A 280 -10.91 15.27 20.44
N LEU A 281 -10.46 14.59 19.39
CA LEU A 281 -10.36 13.14 19.37
C LEU A 281 -9.42 12.61 20.47
N LEU A 282 -8.25 13.23 20.67
CA LEU A 282 -7.29 12.81 21.69
C LEU A 282 -7.85 12.98 23.11
N ARG A 283 -8.58 14.07 23.39
CA ARG A 283 -9.25 14.29 24.69
C ARG A 283 -10.32 13.23 24.95
N LYS A 284 -11.12 12.93 23.93
CA LYS A 284 -12.14 11.88 23.99
C LYS A 284 -11.54 10.51 24.33
N GLU A 285 -10.44 10.13 23.68
CA GLU A 285 -9.76 8.85 23.95
C GLU A 285 -9.10 8.80 25.35
N ARG A 286 -8.76 9.95 25.93
CA ARG A 286 -8.28 10.06 27.32
C ARG A 286 -9.39 9.99 28.36
N GLY A 287 -10.66 9.99 27.95
CA GLY A 287 -11.81 10.04 28.87
C GLY A 287 -11.99 11.40 29.53
N GLU A 288 -11.44 12.47 28.94
CA GLU A 288 -11.60 13.85 29.44
C GLU A 288 -12.93 14.49 29.01
N GLU A 289 -13.71 13.81 28.14
CA GLU A 289 -15.12 14.16 27.92
C GLU A 289 -15.92 13.68 29.14
N GLU A 290 -15.89 14.49 30.19
CA GLU A 290 -16.76 14.40 31.35
C GLU A 290 -18.24 14.38 30.91
N GLU A 291 -19.03 13.64 31.67
CA GLU A 291 -20.46 13.40 31.55
C GLU A 291 -21.30 14.71 31.58
N GLU A 292 -21.26 15.52 30.52
CA GLU A 292 -22.13 16.71 30.39
C GLU A 292 -23.62 16.36 30.15
N GLU A 293 -23.99 15.07 30.15
CA GLU A 293 -25.37 14.59 30.07
C GLU A 293 -25.78 13.73 31.28
N ASP A 294 -25.76 14.29 32.49
CA ASP A 294 -26.83 14.00 33.47
C ASP A 294 -26.96 15.12 34.52
N CYS A 295 -27.57 16.25 34.13
CA CYS A 295 -28.07 17.23 35.09
C CYS A 295 -29.30 16.67 35.85
N GLY A 296 -29.08 15.66 36.68
CA GLY A 296 -29.96 15.22 37.75
C GLY A 296 -29.62 15.96 39.05
N GLU A 297 -30.49 16.90 39.40
CA GLU A 297 -30.68 17.64 40.66
C GLU A 297 -29.76 17.35 41.87
N SER A 298 -29.11 18.43 42.32
CA SER A 298 -28.96 18.88 43.73
C SER A 298 -28.35 17.94 44.79
N SER A 299 -27.20 18.35 45.34
CA SER A 299 -27.01 18.48 46.80
C SER A 299 -25.67 19.13 47.15
N ASP A 300 -25.77 20.24 47.89
CA ASP A 300 -24.70 20.93 48.61
C ASP A 300 -23.82 20.01 49.48
N GLY A 301 -22.53 20.33 49.57
CA GLY A 301 -21.62 19.67 50.52
C GLY A 301 -20.16 20.11 50.44
N ALA A 302 -19.87 21.35 50.88
CA ALA A 302 -18.52 21.93 50.93
C ALA A 302 -17.53 21.20 51.87
N ARG A 303 -16.26 21.04 51.45
CA ARG A 303 -15.07 21.27 52.32
C ARG A 303 -13.74 21.35 51.55
N SER A 304 -13.03 22.45 51.78
CA SER A 304 -11.69 22.79 51.30
C SER A 304 -10.60 22.26 52.23
N LEU A 305 -9.49 21.77 51.67
CA LEU A 305 -8.22 21.58 52.37
C LEU A 305 -7.06 21.85 51.39
N ALA A 306 -6.33 22.93 51.68
CA ALA A 306 -5.14 23.37 50.99
C ALA A 306 -3.94 22.48 51.32
N THR A 307 -3.09 22.21 50.32
CA THR A 307 -1.74 21.69 50.57
C THR A 307 -0.70 22.43 49.72
N ASP A 308 0.41 22.65 50.41
CA ASP A 308 1.53 23.55 50.16
C ASP A 308 2.49 23.01 49.08
N GLN A 309 2.96 23.88 48.17
CA GLN A 309 3.87 23.52 47.08
C GLN A 309 5.31 23.93 47.38
N GLY A 310 6.18 22.93 47.55
CA GLY A 310 7.64 23.09 47.60
C GLY A 310 8.24 23.15 46.19
N VAL A 311 8.94 24.26 45.92
CA VAL A 311 9.64 24.53 44.66
C VAL A 311 10.96 23.75 44.61
N ASN A 312 11.08 22.82 43.65
CA ASN A 312 12.34 22.18 43.28
C ASN A 312 12.64 22.48 41.81
N THR A 313 13.69 23.27 41.58
CA THR A 313 14.24 23.64 40.27
C THR A 313 15.41 22.71 39.94
N VAL A 314 15.15 21.61 39.22
CA VAL A 314 16.19 20.79 38.55
C VAL A 314 15.61 20.18 37.26
N GLY A 315 16.22 20.51 36.10
CA GLY A 315 16.20 19.66 34.89
C GLY A 315 15.43 20.18 33.66
N GLU A 316 16.02 21.06 32.85
CA GLU A 316 15.46 21.48 31.54
C GLU A 316 15.67 20.44 30.41
N THR A 317 16.58 19.47 30.58
CA THR A 317 16.93 18.53 29.51
C THR A 317 15.92 17.39 29.35
N ASP A 318 15.19 17.04 30.41
CA ASP A 318 14.23 15.91 30.41
C ASP A 318 12.87 16.28 29.79
N GLN A 319 12.55 17.58 29.68
CA GLN A 319 11.25 18.03 29.18
C GLN A 319 11.08 17.83 27.66
N SER A 320 12.16 17.96 26.88
CA SER A 320 12.09 17.85 25.43
C SER A 320 11.86 16.41 24.95
N GLU A 321 12.41 15.42 25.66
CA GLU A 321 12.25 14.00 25.31
C GLU A 321 10.84 13.54 25.65
N ALA A 322 10.33 13.89 26.84
CA ALA A 322 8.95 13.61 27.24
C ALA A 322 7.91 14.22 26.27
N ALA A 323 8.14 15.44 25.78
CA ALA A 323 7.26 16.06 24.79
C ALA A 323 7.29 15.34 23.43
N ALA A 324 8.47 14.86 22.99
CA ALA A 324 8.58 14.09 21.76
C ALA A 324 7.84 12.75 21.85
N ASP A 325 7.96 12.07 22.99
CA ASP A 325 7.25 10.82 23.27
C ASP A 325 5.74 11.01 23.31
N GLN A 326 5.26 12.13 23.87
CA GLN A 326 3.85 12.46 23.92
C GLN A 326 3.25 12.66 22.51
N VAL A 327 3.97 13.32 21.61
CA VAL A 327 3.53 13.54 20.23
C VAL A 327 3.51 12.23 19.46
N ASP A 328 4.52 11.38 19.65
CA ASP A 328 4.59 10.08 19.00
C ASP A 328 3.47 9.15 19.50
N ALA A 329 3.17 9.15 20.80
CA ALA A 329 2.02 8.45 21.37
C ALA A 329 0.68 8.98 20.84
N ALA A 330 0.56 10.31 20.64
CA ALA A 330 -0.62 10.89 20.02
C ALA A 330 -0.82 10.35 18.58
N PHE A 331 0.24 10.24 17.78
CA PHE A 331 0.14 9.65 16.44
C PHE A 331 -0.31 8.18 16.46
N GLU A 332 0.14 7.38 17.41
CA GLU A 332 -0.33 5.99 17.55
C GLU A 332 -1.84 5.94 17.80
N ILE A 333 -2.36 6.80 18.68
CA ILE A 333 -3.80 6.92 18.94
C ILE A 333 -4.56 7.36 17.67
N LEU A 334 -4.03 8.34 16.93
CA LEU A 334 -4.66 8.81 15.69
C LEU A 334 -4.70 7.74 14.61
N VAL A 335 -3.61 6.98 14.44
CA VAL A 335 -3.57 5.84 13.51
C VAL A 335 -4.56 4.77 13.97
N GLN A 336 -4.61 4.45 15.27
CA GLN A 336 -5.55 3.48 15.81
C GLN A 336 -7.00 3.90 15.55
N ASN A 337 -7.36 5.16 15.83
CA ASN A 337 -8.69 5.68 15.56
C ASN A 337 -9.01 5.65 14.05
N ALA A 338 -8.10 6.12 13.21
CA ALA A 338 -8.25 6.10 11.75
C ALA A 338 -8.43 4.66 11.22
N THR A 339 -7.75 3.65 11.79
CA THR A 339 -8.00 2.24 11.40
C THR A 339 -9.38 1.75 11.82
N GLY A 340 -9.87 2.17 12.98
CA GLY A 340 -11.23 1.88 13.45
C GLY A 340 -12.32 2.52 12.60
N GLU A 341 -12.04 3.70 12.03
CA GLU A 341 -12.98 4.43 11.17
C GLU A 341 -12.90 4.03 9.69
N PHE A 342 -11.71 3.93 9.11
CA PHE A 342 -11.50 3.83 7.65
C PHE A 342 -10.89 2.51 7.19
N GLY A 343 -10.43 1.66 8.11
CA GLY A 343 -9.79 0.38 7.83
C GLY A 343 -8.26 0.45 7.78
N PHE A 344 -7.62 -0.59 7.26
CA PHE A 344 -6.15 -0.76 7.34
C PHE A 344 -5.40 -0.41 6.04
N ALA A 345 -6.05 0.31 5.13
CA ALA A 345 -5.41 0.79 3.90
C ALA A 345 -4.60 2.06 4.20
N PRO A 346 -3.27 2.08 4.01
CA PRO A 346 -2.41 3.24 4.31
C PRO A 346 -2.93 4.56 3.77
N ARG A 347 -3.38 4.60 2.50
CA ARG A 347 -3.94 5.81 1.91
C ARG A 347 -5.08 6.40 2.75
N ASP A 348 -6.02 5.56 3.19
CA ASP A 348 -7.23 6.04 3.85
C ASP A 348 -6.95 6.35 5.33
N VAL A 349 -6.06 5.58 5.96
CA VAL A 349 -5.54 5.87 7.32
C VAL A 349 -4.81 7.22 7.34
N TYR A 350 -3.87 7.46 6.43
CA TYR A 350 -3.07 8.68 6.43
C TYR A 350 -3.91 9.91 6.08
N ARG A 351 -4.89 9.77 5.16
CA ARG A 351 -5.89 10.82 4.95
C ARG A 351 -6.73 11.07 6.19
N GLY A 352 -7.14 10.02 6.90
CA GLY A 352 -7.83 10.13 8.20
C GLY A 352 -7.00 10.85 9.25
N VAL A 353 -5.69 10.64 9.31
CA VAL A 353 -4.79 11.33 10.26
C VAL A 353 -4.59 12.80 9.89
N PHE A 354 -4.28 13.10 8.62
CA PHE A 354 -3.91 14.46 8.21
C PHE A 354 -5.12 15.35 7.83
N GLN A 355 -6.24 14.74 7.47
CA GLN A 355 -7.43 15.40 6.90
C GLN A 355 -8.72 14.76 7.44
N LEU A 356 -8.82 14.62 8.77
CA LEU A 356 -9.89 13.85 9.43
C LEU A 356 -11.31 14.29 9.00
N PRO A 357 -11.70 15.59 9.05
CA PRO A 357 -13.06 16.00 8.71
C PRO A 357 -13.42 15.71 7.25
N ALA A 358 -12.52 16.02 6.32
CA ALA A 358 -12.71 15.78 4.90
C ALA A 358 -12.83 14.28 4.59
N THR A 359 -12.00 13.45 5.23
CA THR A 359 -12.02 11.99 5.05
C THR A 359 -13.31 11.38 5.60
N ARG A 360 -13.79 11.84 6.76
CA ARG A 360 -15.10 11.43 7.32
C ARG A 360 -16.24 11.81 6.39
N MET A 361 -16.25 13.03 5.86
CA MET A 361 -17.29 13.50 4.95
C MET A 361 -17.34 12.67 3.66
N GLU A 362 -16.18 12.39 3.07
CA GLU A 362 -16.08 11.55 1.87
C GLU A 362 -16.58 10.12 2.14
N HIS A 363 -16.10 9.48 3.20
CA HIS A 363 -16.54 8.13 3.57
C HIS A 363 -18.04 8.08 3.85
N LYS A 364 -18.58 9.09 4.55
CA LYS A 364 -20.01 9.21 4.82
C LYS A 364 -20.80 9.32 3.52
N ALA A 365 -20.37 10.14 2.57
CA ALA A 365 -21.03 10.24 1.26
C ALA A 365 -21.08 8.88 0.55
N TYR A 366 -19.99 8.11 0.56
CA TYR A 366 -19.99 6.76 -0.02
C TYR A 366 -20.93 5.80 0.72
N VAL A 367 -20.96 5.84 2.06
CA VAL A 367 -21.89 5.02 2.85
C VAL A 367 -23.34 5.40 2.56
N ASP A 368 -23.64 6.70 2.45
CA ASP A 368 -24.98 7.24 2.19
C ASP A 368 -25.45 6.96 0.74
N ASP A 369 -24.55 6.89 -0.24
CA ASP A 369 -24.88 6.54 -1.63
C ASP A 369 -24.95 5.03 -1.89
N PHE A 370 -24.34 4.21 -1.03
CA PHE A 370 -24.22 2.78 -1.28
C PHE A 370 -25.49 1.98 -0.90
N THR A 371 -26.03 1.21 -1.84
CA THR A 371 -27.34 0.54 -1.69
C THR A 371 -27.25 -0.97 -1.45
N CYS A 372 -28.31 -1.56 -0.90
CA CYS A 372 -28.45 -3.02 -0.74
C CYS A 372 -28.32 -3.77 -2.07
N GLU A 373 -28.84 -3.20 -3.16
CA GLU A 373 -28.76 -3.79 -4.50
C GLU A 373 -27.31 -3.80 -5.00
N GLN A 374 -26.56 -2.71 -4.80
CA GLN A 374 -25.14 -2.65 -5.13
C GLN A 374 -24.33 -3.66 -4.32
N PHE A 375 -24.60 -3.81 -3.02
CA PHE A 375 -23.92 -4.83 -2.20
C PHE A 375 -24.24 -6.25 -2.68
N ARG A 376 -25.51 -6.58 -2.97
CA ARG A 376 -25.87 -7.90 -3.50
C ARG A 376 -25.23 -8.16 -4.85
N ALA A 377 -25.28 -7.19 -5.76
CA ALA A 377 -24.63 -7.29 -7.06
C ALA A 377 -23.13 -7.53 -6.92
N PHE A 378 -22.48 -6.84 -5.98
CA PHE A 378 -21.08 -7.03 -5.67
C PHE A 378 -20.77 -8.45 -5.17
N ILE A 379 -21.50 -8.93 -4.15
CA ILE A 379 -21.28 -10.25 -3.56
C ILE A 379 -21.58 -11.39 -4.55
N ASN A 380 -22.63 -11.25 -5.35
CA ASN A 380 -22.96 -12.20 -6.42
C ASN A 380 -21.89 -12.18 -7.50
N GLY A 381 -21.39 -10.99 -7.87
CA GLY A 381 -20.28 -10.83 -8.79
C GLY A 381 -19.03 -11.57 -8.31
N PHE A 382 -18.73 -11.42 -7.02
CA PHE A 382 -17.56 -12.03 -6.37
C PHE A 382 -17.62 -13.56 -6.40
N SER A 383 -18.82 -14.11 -6.21
CA SER A 383 -19.04 -15.57 -6.17
C SER A 383 -19.06 -16.22 -7.56
N THR A 384 -19.31 -15.43 -8.62
CA THR A 384 -19.58 -15.96 -9.99
C THR A 384 -18.49 -15.61 -11.00
N ASP A 385 -17.31 -15.20 -10.53
CA ASP A 385 -16.23 -14.62 -11.35
C ASP A 385 -16.69 -13.40 -12.17
N HIS A 386 -17.85 -12.81 -11.88
CA HIS A 386 -18.36 -11.72 -12.70
C HIS A 386 -17.62 -10.40 -12.39
N PRO A 387 -17.39 -9.58 -13.43
CA PRO A 387 -16.71 -8.31 -13.27
C PRO A 387 -17.36 -7.43 -12.19
N PHE A 388 -16.56 -6.85 -11.30
CA PHE A 388 -17.07 -5.87 -10.34
C PHE A 388 -17.31 -4.55 -11.04
N CYS A 389 -18.57 -4.25 -11.39
CA CYS A 389 -18.91 -2.90 -11.77
C CYS A 389 -18.89 -2.02 -10.51
N ASN A 390 -17.91 -1.11 -10.42
CA ASN A 390 -17.89 0.02 -9.48
C ASN A 390 -17.94 -0.37 -8.00
N LEU A 391 -17.00 -1.22 -7.55
CA LEU A 391 -16.70 -1.39 -6.13
C LEU A 391 -16.46 0.00 -5.51
N PRO A 392 -17.24 0.47 -4.53
CA PRO A 392 -16.92 1.68 -3.81
C PRO A 392 -15.74 1.33 -2.91
N PRO A 393 -14.51 1.76 -3.24
CA PRO A 393 -13.32 1.31 -2.53
C PRO A 393 -13.31 1.83 -1.09
N HIS A 394 -14.27 2.67 -0.68
CA HIS A 394 -14.42 3.25 0.64
C HIS A 394 -15.31 2.45 1.60
N VAL A 395 -16.13 1.51 1.09
CA VAL A 395 -17.09 0.76 1.93
C VAL A 395 -16.66 -0.69 2.11
N ILE A 396 -16.40 -1.37 1.00
CA ILE A 396 -16.07 -2.79 0.98
C ILE A 396 -14.58 -2.97 0.77
N GLU A 397 -14.05 -3.96 1.48
CA GLU A 397 -12.70 -4.45 1.32
C GLU A 397 -12.70 -5.91 0.83
N VAL A 398 -11.83 -6.14 -0.15
CA VAL A 398 -11.40 -7.44 -0.67
C VAL A 398 -9.94 -7.63 -0.28
N TYR A 399 -9.63 -8.73 0.42
CA TYR A 399 -8.28 -9.05 0.87
C TYR A 399 -7.93 -10.52 0.60
N PRO A 400 -6.64 -10.82 0.36
CA PRO A 400 -6.19 -12.19 0.14
C PRO A 400 -6.21 -13.00 1.44
N ARG A 401 -6.48 -14.28 1.29
CA ARG A 401 -6.20 -15.32 2.27
C ARG A 401 -5.05 -16.19 1.73
N PRO A 402 -4.18 -16.70 2.61
CA PRO A 402 -3.14 -17.63 2.20
C PRO A 402 -3.70 -18.74 1.31
N PRO A 403 -2.95 -19.18 0.28
CA PRO A 403 -3.42 -20.20 -0.63
C PRO A 403 -3.74 -21.49 0.15
N PRO A 404 -4.85 -22.17 -0.17
CA PRO A 404 -5.07 -23.54 0.29
C PRO A 404 -3.85 -24.42 0.00
N ILE A 405 -3.64 -25.44 0.83
CA ILE A 405 -2.51 -26.37 0.65
C ILE A 405 -2.59 -26.96 -0.76
N GLY A 406 -1.56 -26.73 -1.57
CA GLY A 406 -1.42 -27.27 -2.92
C GLY A 406 -1.83 -26.32 -4.05
N THR A 407 -2.35 -25.13 -3.77
CA THR A 407 -2.58 -24.10 -4.81
C THR A 407 -1.47 -23.05 -4.80
N THR A 408 -1.29 -22.39 -5.94
CA THR A 408 -0.37 -21.25 -6.07
C THR A 408 -1.08 -19.90 -5.97
N ASP A 409 -2.38 -19.86 -6.23
CA ASP A 409 -3.18 -18.65 -6.25
C ASP A 409 -3.80 -18.39 -4.88
N ASP A 410 -3.88 -17.11 -4.53
CA ASP A 410 -4.54 -16.68 -3.30
C ASP A 410 -6.03 -16.90 -3.38
N SER A 411 -6.60 -17.35 -2.26
CA SER A 411 -8.05 -17.27 -2.06
C SER A 411 -8.42 -15.89 -1.58
N TRP A 412 -9.67 -15.49 -1.76
CA TRP A 412 -10.10 -14.13 -1.47
C TRP A 412 -11.19 -14.08 -0.40
N ALA A 413 -11.26 -12.96 0.30
CA ALA A 413 -12.31 -12.69 1.26
C ALA A 413 -12.82 -11.26 1.12
N VAL A 414 -14.08 -11.08 1.47
CA VAL A 414 -14.77 -9.80 1.47
C VAL A 414 -15.10 -9.43 2.92
N ASP A 415 -14.88 -8.18 3.28
CA ASP A 415 -15.38 -7.60 4.52
C ASP A 415 -15.73 -6.11 4.32
N PHE A 416 -16.30 -5.48 5.33
CA PHE A 416 -16.31 -4.03 5.39
C PHE A 416 -14.91 -3.51 5.71
N LYS A 417 -14.59 -2.32 5.21
CA LYS A 417 -13.28 -1.69 5.45
C LYS A 417 -12.95 -1.54 6.93
N SER A 418 -13.94 -1.15 7.72
CA SER A 418 -13.81 -0.99 9.16
C SER A 418 -15.07 -1.48 9.88
N PHE A 419 -14.95 -1.73 11.18
CA PHE A 419 -16.09 -2.09 12.01
C PHE A 419 -17.16 -0.98 12.00
N ARG A 420 -16.74 0.29 12.03
CA ARG A 420 -17.65 1.44 12.03
C ARG A 420 -18.45 1.53 10.74
N ILE A 421 -17.78 1.41 9.59
CA ILE A 421 -18.44 1.37 8.28
C ILE A 421 -19.42 0.20 8.22
N GLY A 422 -19.02 -0.98 8.70
CA GLY A 422 -19.91 -2.14 8.76
C GLY A 422 -21.15 -1.89 9.61
N LYS A 423 -21.01 -1.26 10.78
CA LYS A 423 -22.13 -0.89 11.66
C LYS A 423 -23.06 0.11 11.00
N GLU A 424 -22.53 1.18 10.42
CA GLU A 424 -23.32 2.20 9.72
C GLU A 424 -24.09 1.61 8.54
N MET A 425 -23.44 0.76 7.75
CA MET A 425 -24.10 0.03 6.67
C MET A 425 -25.23 -0.86 7.19
N VAL A 426 -25.00 -1.63 8.26
CA VAL A 426 -26.06 -2.49 8.84
C VAL A 426 -27.25 -1.68 9.31
N MET A 427 -27.03 -0.57 10.04
CA MET A 427 -28.11 0.32 10.50
C MET A 427 -28.89 0.92 9.32
N LYS A 428 -28.18 1.39 8.29
CA LYS A 428 -28.82 1.93 7.09
C LYS A 428 -29.66 0.87 6.36
N MET A 429 -29.16 -0.36 6.28
CA MET A 429 -29.86 -1.43 5.58
C MET A 429 -31.03 -2.00 6.41
N SER A 430 -30.97 -1.98 7.74
CA SER A 430 -32.07 -2.47 8.59
C SER A 430 -33.36 -1.67 8.42
N ASP A 431 -33.25 -0.41 8.01
CA ASP A 431 -34.41 0.44 7.73
C ASP A 431 -35.13 0.06 6.42
N THR A 432 -34.47 -0.72 5.55
CA THR A 432 -34.94 -0.98 4.18
C THR A 432 -35.11 -2.47 3.84
N VAL A 433 -34.56 -3.38 4.63
CA VAL A 433 -34.46 -4.81 4.29
C VAL A 433 -34.83 -5.70 5.49
N ASP A 434 -35.43 -6.85 5.18
CA ASP A 434 -35.65 -7.96 6.13
C ASP A 434 -34.32 -8.35 6.83
N GLU A 435 -34.33 -8.38 8.17
CA GLU A 435 -33.22 -8.76 9.04
C GLU A 435 -32.57 -10.10 8.62
N LYS A 436 -33.37 -11.04 8.13
CA LYS A 436 -32.87 -12.33 7.64
C LYS A 436 -31.89 -12.17 6.48
N LEU A 437 -32.19 -11.27 5.55
CA LEU A 437 -31.38 -11.05 4.36
C LEU A 437 -30.08 -10.32 4.68
N LEU A 438 -30.09 -9.47 5.71
CA LEU A 438 -28.88 -8.84 6.25
C LEU A 438 -27.94 -9.86 6.90
N LEU A 439 -28.48 -10.78 7.70
CA LEU A 439 -27.74 -11.89 8.29
C LEU A 439 -27.13 -12.80 7.22
N GLU A 440 -27.90 -13.13 6.17
CA GLU A 440 -27.40 -13.91 5.04
C GLU A 440 -26.25 -13.19 4.32
N MET A 441 -26.39 -11.90 4.04
CA MET A 441 -25.35 -11.06 3.43
C MET A 441 -24.08 -10.99 4.28
N TYR A 442 -24.21 -10.76 5.58
CA TYR A 442 -23.09 -10.73 6.53
C TYR A 442 -22.37 -12.08 6.64
N HIS A 443 -23.15 -13.17 6.73
CA HIS A 443 -22.60 -14.51 6.73
C HIS A 443 -21.91 -14.84 5.42
N HIS A 444 -22.42 -14.36 4.28
CA HIS A 444 -21.81 -14.62 2.98
C HIS A 444 -20.44 -13.95 2.86
N CYS A 445 -20.26 -12.70 3.33
CA CYS A 445 -18.93 -12.07 3.41
C CYS A 445 -17.93 -12.91 4.22
N ARG A 446 -18.36 -13.47 5.35
CA ARG A 446 -17.47 -14.22 6.25
C ARG A 446 -17.23 -15.67 5.85
N ARG A 447 -18.24 -16.34 5.28
CA ARG A 447 -18.23 -17.77 5.00
C ARG A 447 -17.86 -18.12 3.57
N THR A 448 -18.00 -17.22 2.59
CA THR A 448 -17.64 -17.54 1.21
C THR A 448 -16.14 -17.85 1.16
N PRO A 449 -15.74 -19.11 0.88
CA PRO A 449 -14.37 -19.37 0.46
C PRO A 449 -14.25 -18.70 -0.90
N GLY A 450 -13.54 -17.57 -0.98
CA GLY A 450 -13.30 -16.94 -2.28
C GLY A 450 -12.44 -17.84 -3.15
N LEU A 451 -12.66 -17.69 -4.46
CA LEU A 451 -11.97 -18.27 -5.62
C LEU A 451 -10.59 -18.86 -5.36
#